data_AF-A0A522P7U5-F1
#
_entry.id   AF-A0A522P7U5-F1
#
_cell.length_a   1.000
_cell.length_b   1.000
_cell.length_c   1.000
_cell.angle_alpha   90.00
_cell.angle_beta   90.00
_cell.angle_gamma   90.00
#
_symmetry.space_group_name_H-M   'P 1'
#
loop_
_entity.id
_entity.type
_entity.pdbx_description
1 polymer ?
#
loop_
_entity_poly.entity_id
_entity_poly.type
_entity_poly.pdbx_seq_one_letter_code
_entity_poly.pdbx_strand_id
1 'polypeptide(L)'
;MHGYTWSHHEIRRLLMNLSRPRALDRDPVVLSLQHALGSSSPRHAIADVVERTFAENDEKTRLERTVIEQCDLQGRATREVAHELHLSLRQFFRYRARAMAAIAATLSRLLADAGVRPADRLLDAYLQAYPPAGESGEPALQVDEREAYVTMRARLNAWLPFHEAEADRFGAFHAACTRIHMARRYDLEGETADADRLLQHVERQAEDLSREQAAHVAFLLADTRYLIAGDRGGHRAMEGQLAAMAAAAQHTPRVELSEAIVTLRQAGLLAARGAFADARHLMHEALRVRQTHGELSFVAGCVLLEAVLYLCEGHLERAWALARTARAVQPHGPELFPSACALESMTALVLERAWGPPPEPPAPFLRTHHHALLRAVDARRLVRAGNLEEAYAAVETAEAIATASAGPLLTCYLLETRANLAQAAGELRQAESLHARAEAAFTAHGDARWAPMMFARALLAR
;
A
#
# COMPACT_ATOMS: atom_id res chain seq x y z
N MET A 1 -28.64 6.48 -7.56
CA MET A 1 -27.38 5.81 -7.96
C MET A 1 -26.38 6.87 -8.39
N HIS A 2 -25.31 7.07 -7.63
CA HIS A 2 -24.23 7.98 -8.03
C HIS A 2 -23.16 7.13 -8.70
N GLY A 3 -23.02 7.29 -10.03
CA GLY A 3 -22.00 6.57 -10.79
C GLY A 3 -20.60 6.95 -10.32
N TYR A 4 -19.64 6.03 -10.49
CA TYR A 4 -18.23 6.26 -10.22
C TYR A 4 -17.74 7.52 -10.96
N THR A 5 -17.27 8.52 -10.21
CA THR A 5 -16.72 9.76 -10.76
C THR A 5 -15.21 9.63 -10.87
N TRP A 6 -14.68 9.55 -12.08
CA TRP A 6 -13.24 9.57 -12.32
C TRP A 6 -12.65 10.93 -11.95
N SER A 7 -11.57 10.92 -11.17
CA SER A 7 -10.81 12.12 -10.91
C SER A 7 -10.03 12.56 -12.16
N HIS A 8 -9.76 13.87 -12.28
CA HIS A 8 -8.91 14.39 -13.36
C HIS A 8 -7.50 13.78 -13.33
N HIS A 9 -6.98 13.42 -12.15
CA HIS A 9 -5.68 12.79 -12.00
C HIS A 9 -5.65 11.40 -12.66
N GLU A 10 -6.68 10.58 -12.44
CA GLU A 10 -6.78 9.24 -13.04
C GLU A 10 -6.86 9.32 -14.57
N ILE A 11 -7.67 10.21 -15.12
CA ILE A 11 -7.76 10.41 -16.58
C ILE A 11 -6.42 10.85 -17.14
N ARG A 12 -5.75 11.80 -16.48
CA ARG A 12 -4.42 12.24 -16.90
C ARG A 12 -3.39 11.11 -16.84
N ARG A 13 -3.39 10.30 -15.78
CA ARG A 13 -2.51 9.13 -15.63
C ARG A 13 -2.70 8.16 -16.80
N LEU A 14 -3.94 7.87 -17.17
CA LEU A 14 -4.28 7.01 -18.31
C LEU A 14 -3.76 7.59 -19.64
N LEU A 15 -4.01 8.86 -19.91
CA LEU A 15 -3.58 9.53 -21.14
C LEU A 15 -2.06 9.61 -21.26
N MET A 16 -1.35 10.01 -20.20
CA MET A 16 0.12 10.10 -20.23
C MET A 16 0.79 8.73 -20.47
N ASN A 17 0.14 7.65 -20.05
CA ASN A 17 0.65 6.28 -20.26
C ASN A 17 0.50 5.79 -21.71
N LEU A 18 -0.17 6.52 -22.61
CA LEU A 18 -0.20 6.20 -24.06
C LEU A 18 1.19 6.22 -24.69
N SER A 19 2.09 7.04 -24.16
CA SER A 19 3.51 7.07 -24.54
C SER A 19 4.32 5.89 -23.98
N ARG A 20 3.74 5.10 -23.05
CA ARG A 20 4.37 4.00 -22.32
C ARG A 20 3.56 2.71 -22.46
N PRO A 21 3.60 2.02 -23.62
CA PRO A 21 2.75 0.85 -23.89
C PRO A 21 2.78 -0.21 -22.77
N ARG A 22 3.98 -0.52 -22.25
CA ARG A 22 4.16 -1.52 -21.17
C ARG A 22 3.45 -1.16 -19.86
N ALA A 23 3.22 0.13 -19.59
CA ALA A 23 2.48 0.57 -18.41
C ALA A 23 0.97 0.36 -18.59
N LEU A 24 0.46 0.57 -19.82
CA LEU A 24 -0.94 0.30 -20.17
C LEU A 24 -1.26 -1.19 -20.17
N ASP A 25 -0.32 -2.03 -20.60
CA ASP A 25 -0.48 -3.50 -20.61
C ASP A 25 -0.71 -4.10 -19.22
N ARG A 26 -0.43 -3.34 -18.16
CA ARG A 26 -0.56 -3.75 -16.75
C ARG A 26 -1.65 -2.98 -16.01
N ASP A 27 -2.29 -2.01 -16.65
CA ASP A 27 -3.30 -1.20 -16.00
C ASP A 27 -4.67 -1.90 -16.10
N PRO A 28 -5.28 -2.30 -14.96
CA PRO A 28 -6.50 -3.10 -14.96
C PRO A 28 -7.69 -2.36 -15.60
N VAL A 29 -7.74 -1.03 -15.50
CA VAL A 29 -8.80 -0.23 -16.14
C VAL A 29 -8.65 -0.28 -17.65
N VAL A 30 -7.41 -0.16 -18.15
CA VAL A 30 -7.14 -0.15 -19.60
C VAL A 30 -7.41 -1.52 -20.22
N LEU A 31 -7.03 -2.61 -19.55
CA LEU A 31 -7.34 -3.97 -20.00
C LEU A 31 -8.85 -4.22 -20.03
N SER A 32 -9.58 -3.68 -19.05
CA SER A 32 -11.05 -3.73 -19.03
C SER A 32 -11.66 -3.00 -20.21
N LEU A 33 -11.15 -1.80 -20.48
CA LEU A 33 -11.58 -0.97 -21.59
C LEU A 33 -11.25 -1.63 -22.95
N GLN A 34 -10.07 -2.24 -23.08
CA GLN A 34 -9.69 -3.00 -24.27
C GLN A 34 -10.66 -4.13 -24.55
N HIS A 35 -10.99 -4.91 -23.52
CA HIS A 35 -11.96 -5.99 -23.65
C HIS A 35 -13.36 -5.47 -24.01
N ALA A 36 -13.82 -4.41 -23.32
CA ALA A 36 -15.11 -3.78 -23.55
C ALA A 36 -15.26 -3.22 -24.98
N LEU A 37 -14.19 -2.66 -25.54
CA LEU A 37 -14.18 -2.08 -26.87
C LEU A 37 -13.80 -3.07 -27.97
N GLY A 38 -13.35 -4.27 -27.62
CA GLY A 38 -12.78 -5.23 -28.58
C GLY A 38 -11.51 -4.72 -29.25
N SER A 39 -10.79 -3.78 -28.64
CA SER A 39 -9.62 -3.15 -29.25
C SER A 39 -8.42 -4.11 -29.27
N SER A 40 -7.62 -4.04 -30.33
CA SER A 40 -6.46 -4.93 -30.54
C SER A 40 -5.31 -4.70 -29.55
N SER A 41 -5.31 -3.59 -28.81
CA SER A 41 -4.32 -3.31 -27.76
C SER A 41 -4.86 -2.30 -26.72
N PRO A 42 -4.29 -2.27 -25.51
CA PRO A 42 -4.60 -1.29 -24.46
C PRO A 42 -4.50 0.17 -24.94
N ARG A 43 -3.49 0.46 -25.76
CA ARG A 43 -3.28 1.79 -26.34
C ARG A 43 -4.41 2.20 -27.29
N HIS A 44 -4.83 1.28 -28.17
CA HIS A 44 -5.94 1.54 -29.10
C HIS A 44 -7.24 1.76 -28.33
N ALA A 45 -7.49 1.01 -27.26
CA ALA A 45 -8.69 1.19 -26.44
C ALA A 45 -8.82 2.61 -25.86
N ILE A 46 -7.73 3.17 -25.34
CA ILE A 46 -7.71 4.55 -24.82
C ILE A 46 -7.84 5.57 -25.96
N ALA A 47 -7.19 5.33 -27.10
CA ALA A 47 -7.33 6.19 -28.28
C ALA A 47 -8.79 6.22 -28.78
N ASP A 48 -9.45 5.06 -28.84
CA ASP A 48 -10.86 4.92 -29.20
C ASP A 48 -11.77 5.71 -28.23
N VAL A 49 -11.47 5.74 -26.93
CA VAL A 49 -12.21 6.56 -25.97
C VAL A 49 -12.06 8.05 -26.26
N VAL A 50 -10.84 8.52 -26.52
CA VAL A 50 -10.59 9.92 -26.87
C VAL A 50 -11.33 10.28 -28.16
N GLU A 51 -11.24 9.41 -29.17
CA GLU A 51 -11.93 9.61 -30.45
C GLU A 51 -13.46 9.68 -30.26
N ARG A 52 -14.06 8.73 -29.53
CA ARG A 52 -15.50 8.71 -29.23
C ARG A 52 -15.94 9.92 -28.41
N THR A 53 -15.09 10.41 -27.50
CA THR A 53 -15.40 11.59 -26.67
C THR A 53 -15.56 12.85 -27.51
N PHE A 54 -14.79 12.96 -28.59
CA PHE A 54 -14.75 14.16 -29.45
C PHE A 54 -15.18 13.86 -30.90
N ALA A 55 -16.04 12.85 -31.09
CA ALA A 55 -16.55 12.47 -32.41
C ALA A 55 -17.52 13.51 -32.98
N GLU A 56 -18.27 14.20 -32.11
CA GLU A 56 -19.11 15.33 -32.50
C GLU A 56 -18.22 16.51 -32.89
N ASN A 57 -18.21 16.86 -34.19
CA ASN A 57 -17.35 17.87 -34.82
C ASN A 57 -17.77 19.32 -34.50
N ASP A 58 -18.19 19.58 -33.26
CA ASP A 58 -18.50 20.91 -32.78
C ASP A 58 -17.21 21.75 -32.64
N GLU A 59 -17.31 23.04 -32.94
CA GLU A 59 -16.16 23.95 -32.85
C GLU A 59 -15.58 24.00 -31.42
N LYS A 60 -16.43 23.81 -30.41
CA LYS A 60 -16.05 23.77 -28.98
C LYS A 60 -15.28 22.50 -28.61
N THR A 61 -15.70 21.33 -29.09
CA THR A 61 -15.04 20.05 -28.82
C THR A 61 -13.72 19.93 -29.57
N ARG A 62 -13.58 20.62 -30.71
CA ARG A 62 -12.33 20.70 -31.47
C ARG A 62 -11.19 21.28 -30.64
N LEU A 63 -11.42 22.39 -29.92
CA LEU A 63 -10.39 22.99 -29.04
C LEU A 63 -10.02 22.07 -27.87
N GLU A 64 -11.01 21.44 -27.24
CA GLU A 64 -10.80 20.48 -26.14
C GLU A 64 -9.98 19.27 -26.59
N ARG A 65 -10.29 18.71 -27.77
CA ARG A 65 -9.55 17.62 -28.41
C ARG A 65 -8.11 18.03 -28.70
N THR A 66 -7.89 19.17 -29.35
CA THR A 66 -6.55 19.66 -29.69
C THR A 66 -5.68 19.83 -28.45
N VAL A 67 -6.25 20.33 -27.34
CA VAL A 67 -5.52 20.45 -26.07
C VAL A 67 -5.05 19.09 -25.54
N ILE A 68 -5.91 18.07 -25.56
CA ILE A 68 -5.56 16.71 -25.11
C ILE A 68 -4.53 16.07 -26.04
N GLU A 69 -4.71 16.17 -27.35
CA GLU A 69 -3.79 15.59 -28.34
C GLU A 69 -2.37 16.15 -28.20
N GLN A 70 -2.24 17.48 -28.14
CA GLN A 70 -0.94 18.14 -28.11
C GLN A 70 -0.22 17.92 -26.76
N CYS A 71 -0.92 18.02 -25.63
CA CYS A 71 -0.28 17.93 -24.32
C CYS A 71 -0.25 16.52 -23.74
N ASP A 72 -1.35 15.78 -23.79
CA ASP A 72 -1.49 14.51 -23.08
C ASP A 72 -1.10 13.31 -23.97
N LEU A 73 -1.26 13.41 -25.29
CA LEU A 73 -0.82 12.34 -26.22
C LEU A 73 0.60 12.56 -26.76
N GLN A 74 0.92 13.78 -27.17
CA GLN A 74 2.23 14.12 -27.77
C GLN A 74 3.25 14.63 -26.75
N GLY A 75 2.82 14.94 -25.51
CA GLY A 75 3.72 15.38 -24.45
C GLY A 75 4.27 16.80 -24.60
N ARG A 76 3.64 17.65 -25.44
CA ARG A 76 4.12 19.04 -25.65
C ARG A 76 3.88 19.91 -24.44
N ALA A 77 4.71 20.94 -24.28
CA ALA A 77 4.66 21.83 -23.15
C ALA A 77 3.38 22.68 -23.15
N THR A 78 2.66 22.72 -22.02
CA THR A 78 1.41 23.48 -21.85
C THR A 78 1.50 24.94 -22.34
N ARG A 79 2.60 25.65 -22.04
CA ARG A 79 2.76 27.07 -22.41
C ARG A 79 2.87 27.26 -23.93
N GLU A 80 3.56 26.36 -24.61
CA GLU A 80 3.76 26.36 -26.05
C GLU A 80 2.41 26.15 -26.76
N VAL A 81 1.68 25.10 -26.37
CA VAL A 81 0.36 24.79 -26.94
C VAL A 81 -0.66 25.89 -26.66
N ALA A 82 -0.67 26.47 -25.45
CA ALA A 82 -1.56 27.58 -25.12
C ALA A 82 -1.30 28.81 -26.01
N HIS A 83 -0.03 29.12 -26.30
CA HIS A 83 0.36 30.22 -27.17
C HIS A 83 -0.09 29.99 -28.62
N GLU A 84 0.13 28.79 -29.17
CA GLU A 84 -0.29 28.42 -30.54
C GLU A 84 -1.81 28.48 -30.73
N LEU A 85 -2.57 28.13 -29.69
CA LEU A 85 -4.03 28.19 -29.71
C LEU A 85 -4.58 29.60 -29.41
N HIS A 86 -3.71 30.59 -29.21
CA HIS A 86 -4.07 31.95 -28.80
C HIS A 86 -4.95 31.99 -27.53
N LEU A 87 -4.65 31.12 -26.57
CA LEU A 87 -5.37 31.02 -25.29
C LEU A 87 -4.52 31.56 -24.14
N SER A 88 -5.14 32.26 -23.21
CA SER A 88 -4.51 32.48 -21.90
C SER A 88 -4.33 31.14 -21.17
N LEU A 89 -3.33 31.02 -20.29
CA LEU A 89 -3.11 29.79 -19.51
C LEU A 89 -4.35 29.38 -18.70
N ARG A 90 -5.09 30.35 -18.17
CA ARG A 90 -6.34 30.09 -17.44
C ARG A 90 -7.41 29.48 -18.35
N GLN A 91 -7.59 30.02 -19.56
CA GLN A 91 -8.51 29.44 -20.54
C GLN A 91 -8.07 28.04 -20.96
N PHE A 92 -6.77 27.86 -21.22
CA PHE A 92 -6.19 26.56 -21.56
C PHE A 92 -6.50 25.49 -20.50
N PHE A 93 -6.20 25.75 -19.22
CA PHE A 93 -6.50 24.79 -18.15
C PHE A 93 -7.99 24.53 -17.99
N ARG A 94 -8.84 25.54 -18.25
CA ARG A 94 -10.30 25.37 -18.26
C ARG A 94 -10.76 24.44 -19.39
N TYR A 95 -10.22 24.57 -20.60
CA TYR A 95 -10.52 23.66 -21.71
C TYR A 95 -9.98 22.25 -21.43
N ARG A 96 -8.76 22.13 -20.89
CA ARG A 96 -8.19 20.83 -20.52
C ARG A 96 -9.01 20.11 -19.44
N ALA A 97 -9.46 20.83 -18.42
CA ALA A 97 -10.31 20.27 -17.38
C ALA A 97 -11.66 19.80 -17.93
N ARG A 98 -12.29 20.59 -18.83
CA ARG A 98 -13.52 20.20 -19.53
C ARG A 98 -13.31 18.96 -20.39
N ALA A 99 -12.20 18.91 -21.13
CA ALA A 99 -11.83 17.76 -21.94
C ALA A 99 -11.65 16.49 -21.09
N MET A 100 -10.95 16.59 -19.95
CA MET A 100 -10.78 15.47 -19.01
C MET A 100 -12.12 15.01 -18.41
N ALA A 101 -13.01 15.93 -18.07
CA ALA A 101 -14.35 15.61 -17.58
C ALA A 101 -15.21 14.91 -18.66
N ALA A 102 -15.10 15.33 -19.92
CA ALA A 102 -15.78 14.69 -21.04
C ALA A 102 -15.25 13.26 -21.29
N ILE A 103 -13.92 13.07 -21.23
CA ILE A 103 -13.29 11.75 -21.34
C ILE A 103 -13.75 10.85 -20.17
N ALA A 104 -13.74 11.37 -18.94
CA ALA A 104 -14.25 10.66 -17.76
C ALA A 104 -15.70 10.21 -17.96
N ALA A 105 -16.58 11.10 -18.45
CA ALA A 105 -17.98 10.77 -18.68
C ALA A 105 -18.15 9.69 -19.76
N THR A 106 -17.40 9.79 -20.86
CA THR A 106 -17.41 8.77 -21.92
C THR A 106 -16.88 7.44 -21.43
N LEU A 107 -15.79 7.44 -20.66
CA LEU A 107 -15.20 6.23 -20.09
C LEU A 107 -16.15 5.57 -19.08
N SER A 108 -16.82 6.35 -18.22
CA SER A 108 -17.87 5.83 -17.34
C SER A 108 -19.03 5.21 -18.11
N ARG A 109 -19.49 5.84 -19.21
CA ARG A 109 -20.56 5.27 -20.06
C ARG A 109 -20.13 3.97 -20.72
N LEU A 110 -18.98 3.95 -21.38
CA LEU A 110 -18.49 2.75 -22.09
C LEU A 110 -18.26 1.56 -21.15
N LEU A 111 -17.75 1.83 -19.96
CA LEU A 111 -17.57 0.80 -18.94
C LEU A 111 -18.92 0.33 -18.39
N ALA A 112 -19.86 1.26 -18.12
CA ALA A 112 -21.22 0.90 -17.71
C ALA A 112 -21.96 0.07 -18.77
N ASP A 113 -21.88 0.45 -20.04
CA ASP A 113 -22.50 -0.26 -21.18
C ASP A 113 -21.91 -1.66 -21.37
N ALA A 114 -20.62 -1.82 -21.09
CA ALA A 114 -19.94 -3.12 -21.10
C ALA A 114 -20.23 -3.97 -19.85
N GLY A 115 -21.08 -3.50 -18.93
CA GLY A 115 -21.33 -4.15 -17.65
C GLY A 115 -20.12 -4.17 -16.71
N VAL A 116 -19.08 -3.39 -17.02
CA VAL A 116 -17.85 -3.31 -16.25
C VAL A 116 -17.95 -2.12 -15.31
N ARG A 117 -18.19 -2.33 -14.02
CA ARG A 117 -17.92 -1.25 -13.05
C ARG A 117 -16.46 -1.39 -12.58
N PRO A 118 -15.64 -0.32 -12.54
CA PRO A 118 -14.28 -0.40 -12.02
C PRO A 118 -14.23 -0.86 -10.56
N ALA A 119 -15.22 -0.44 -9.77
CA ALA A 119 -15.49 -0.97 -8.45
C ALA A 119 -15.80 -2.47 -8.54
N ASP A 120 -16.65 -2.90 -9.48
CA ASP A 120 -16.96 -4.31 -9.76
C ASP A 120 -15.74 -5.10 -10.26
N ARG A 121 -14.69 -4.51 -10.85
CA ARG A 121 -13.44 -5.22 -11.23
C ARG A 121 -12.45 -5.34 -10.07
N LEU A 122 -12.38 -4.34 -9.18
CA LEU A 122 -11.67 -4.47 -7.90
C LEU A 122 -12.41 -5.46 -6.98
N LEU A 123 -13.74 -5.39 -6.98
CA LEU A 123 -14.66 -6.34 -6.36
C LEU A 123 -14.60 -7.69 -7.06
N ASP A 124 -14.44 -7.82 -8.37
CA ASP A 124 -14.32 -9.09 -9.11
C ASP A 124 -12.94 -9.68 -8.87
N ALA A 125 -11.87 -8.88 -8.90
CA ALA A 125 -10.54 -9.33 -8.53
C ALA A 125 -10.51 -9.79 -7.06
N TYR A 126 -11.25 -9.10 -6.20
CA TYR A 126 -11.42 -9.45 -4.80
C TYR A 126 -12.38 -10.63 -4.60
N LEU A 127 -13.49 -10.78 -5.33
CA LEU A 127 -14.47 -11.86 -5.26
C LEU A 127 -13.96 -13.11 -5.99
N GLN A 128 -13.07 -12.98 -6.97
CA GLN A 128 -12.29 -14.07 -7.56
C GLN A 128 -11.17 -14.51 -6.61
N ALA A 129 -10.60 -13.60 -5.84
CA ALA A 129 -9.71 -13.94 -4.72
C ALA A 129 -10.50 -14.52 -3.54
N TYR A 130 -11.76 -14.11 -3.33
CA TYR A 130 -12.67 -14.53 -2.27
C TYR A 130 -14.01 -15.07 -2.82
N PRO A 131 -14.03 -16.18 -3.59
CA PRO A 131 -15.26 -16.75 -4.15
C PRO A 131 -16.30 -17.06 -3.08
N PRO A 132 -17.59 -17.00 -3.41
CA PRO A 132 -18.65 -17.50 -2.54
C PRO A 132 -18.36 -18.91 -2.09
N ALA A 133 -18.51 -19.15 -0.77
CA ALA A 133 -18.53 -20.50 -0.25
C ALA A 133 -19.81 -21.17 -0.79
N GLY A 134 -19.66 -21.92 -1.88
CA GLY A 134 -20.65 -22.88 -2.36
C GLY A 134 -21.89 -22.31 -3.06
N GLU A 135 -22.38 -23.06 -4.04
CA GLU A 135 -23.60 -22.85 -4.84
C GLU A 135 -24.90 -23.05 -4.02
N SER A 136 -24.93 -22.71 -2.75
CA SER A 136 -26.07 -22.95 -1.87
C SER A 136 -26.96 -21.71 -1.75
N GLY A 137 -27.75 -21.43 -2.79
CA GLY A 137 -29.02 -20.67 -2.72
C GLY A 137 -29.14 -19.54 -1.68
N GLU A 138 -28.13 -18.68 -1.54
CA GLU A 138 -28.15 -17.61 -0.52
C GLU A 138 -29.18 -16.53 -0.92
N PRO A 139 -30.00 -16.02 0.03
CA PRO A 139 -30.99 -14.98 -0.23
C PRO A 139 -30.34 -13.66 -0.68
N ALA A 140 -31.02 -12.93 -1.59
CA ALA A 140 -30.52 -11.69 -2.20
C ALA A 140 -30.06 -10.60 -1.20
N LEU A 141 -30.59 -10.57 0.02
CA LEU A 141 -30.17 -9.68 1.10
C LEU A 141 -28.72 -9.96 1.59
N GLN A 142 -28.26 -11.21 1.55
CA GLN A 142 -26.89 -11.58 1.96
C GLN A 142 -25.85 -11.25 0.88
N VAL A 143 -26.27 -11.25 -0.39
CA VAL A 143 -25.42 -10.85 -1.52
C VAL A 143 -25.07 -9.35 -1.44
N ASP A 144 -26.04 -8.50 -1.08
CA ASP A 144 -25.85 -7.05 -0.90
C ASP A 144 -24.92 -6.74 0.29
N GLU A 145 -25.07 -7.46 1.41
CA GLU A 145 -24.19 -7.28 2.58
C GLU A 145 -22.73 -7.62 2.24
N ARG A 146 -22.50 -8.73 1.54
CA ARG A 146 -21.17 -9.18 1.15
C ARG A 146 -20.49 -8.18 0.21
N GLU A 147 -21.19 -7.69 -0.81
CA GLU A 147 -20.69 -6.68 -1.74
C GLU A 147 -20.32 -5.38 -0.99
N ALA A 148 -21.16 -4.97 -0.04
CA ALA A 148 -20.89 -3.83 0.83
C ALA A 148 -19.67 -4.06 1.72
N TYR A 149 -19.49 -5.25 2.29
CA TYR A 149 -18.32 -5.61 3.09
C TYR A 149 -17.03 -5.57 2.26
N VAL A 150 -17.05 -6.16 1.05
CA VAL A 150 -15.89 -6.10 0.14
C VAL A 150 -15.52 -4.66 -0.19
N THR A 151 -16.53 -3.85 -0.55
CA THR A 151 -16.34 -2.43 -0.85
C THR A 151 -15.72 -1.69 0.34
N MET A 152 -16.19 -1.99 1.56
CA MET A 152 -15.64 -1.41 2.78
C MET A 152 -14.18 -1.81 2.99
N ARG A 153 -13.83 -3.09 2.82
CA ARG A 153 -12.44 -3.56 2.93
C ARG A 153 -11.54 -2.92 1.87
N ALA A 154 -12.04 -2.77 0.64
CA ALA A 154 -11.32 -2.07 -0.43
C ALA A 154 -11.07 -0.59 -0.08
N ARG A 155 -12.06 0.10 0.49
CA ARG A 155 -11.91 1.49 0.98
C ARG A 155 -10.86 1.60 2.08
N LEU A 156 -10.91 0.73 3.09
CA LEU A 156 -9.93 0.68 4.17
C LEU A 156 -8.52 0.42 3.61
N ASN A 157 -8.39 -0.51 2.66
CA ASN A 157 -7.14 -0.80 1.98
C ASN A 157 -6.66 0.33 1.04
N ALA A 158 -7.55 1.21 0.59
CA ALA A 158 -7.22 2.36 -0.24
C ALA A 158 -6.94 3.63 0.57
N TRP A 159 -6.82 3.53 1.90
CA TRP A 159 -6.64 4.69 2.80
C TRP A 159 -7.77 5.72 2.71
N LEU A 160 -8.98 5.31 2.34
CA LEU A 160 -10.13 6.20 2.27
C LEU A 160 -10.72 6.43 3.68
N PRO A 161 -11.30 7.61 3.95
CA PRO A 161 -11.99 7.87 5.21
C PRO A 161 -13.08 6.85 5.51
N PHE A 162 -13.22 6.50 6.79
CA PHE A 162 -14.23 5.57 7.30
C PHE A 162 -14.79 6.08 8.64
N HIS A 163 -15.93 5.51 9.04
CA HIS A 163 -16.54 5.76 10.34
C HIS A 163 -16.84 4.42 11.02
N GLU A 164 -16.58 4.29 12.33
CA GLU A 164 -16.77 3.02 13.06
C GLU A 164 -18.21 2.47 12.93
N ALA A 165 -19.21 3.35 12.96
CA ALA A 165 -20.62 2.99 12.75
C ALA A 165 -20.94 2.36 11.38
N GLU A 166 -20.05 2.47 10.39
CA GLU A 166 -20.20 1.72 9.13
C GLU A 166 -20.15 0.20 9.36
N ALA A 167 -19.45 -0.26 10.41
CA ALA A 167 -19.42 -1.68 10.78
C ALA A 167 -20.78 -2.18 11.32
N ASP A 168 -21.60 -1.30 11.89
CA ASP A 168 -22.93 -1.63 12.45
C ASP A 168 -23.96 -1.96 11.37
N ARG A 169 -23.63 -1.71 10.10
CA ARG A 169 -24.48 -2.01 8.94
C ARG A 169 -24.40 -3.47 8.50
N PHE A 170 -23.44 -4.24 9.04
CA PHE A 170 -23.21 -5.62 8.68
C PHE A 170 -23.72 -6.58 9.76
N GLY A 171 -23.92 -7.85 9.39
CA GLY A 171 -24.10 -8.92 10.34
C GLY A 171 -22.86 -9.09 11.24
N ALA A 172 -23.04 -9.77 12.39
CA ALA A 172 -22.03 -9.87 13.45
C ALA A 172 -20.63 -10.28 12.95
N PHE A 173 -20.56 -11.24 12.02
CA PHE A 173 -19.30 -11.73 11.45
C PHE A 173 -18.55 -10.65 10.64
N HIS A 174 -19.20 -10.03 9.65
CA HIS A 174 -18.57 -9.00 8.82
C HIS A 174 -18.31 -7.71 9.61
N ALA A 175 -19.16 -7.39 10.60
CA ALA A 175 -18.94 -6.28 11.52
C ALA A 175 -17.65 -6.50 12.33
N ALA A 176 -17.44 -7.71 12.88
CA ALA A 176 -16.22 -8.09 13.58
C ALA A 176 -14.98 -7.98 12.68
N CYS A 177 -15.02 -8.55 11.47
CA CYS A 177 -13.90 -8.48 10.52
C CYS A 177 -13.59 -7.02 10.11
N THR A 178 -14.61 -6.20 9.89
CA THR A 178 -14.45 -4.78 9.56
C THR A 178 -13.79 -4.02 10.70
N ARG A 179 -14.21 -4.25 11.95
CA ARG A 179 -13.60 -3.62 13.13
C ARG A 179 -12.15 -4.05 13.34
N ILE A 180 -11.77 -5.29 13.04
CA ILE A 180 -10.36 -5.72 13.04
C ILE A 180 -9.54 -4.90 12.03
N HIS A 181 -10.04 -4.73 10.81
CA HIS A 181 -9.34 -3.93 9.79
C HIS A 181 -9.27 -2.44 10.16
N MET A 182 -10.34 -1.87 10.74
CA MET A 182 -10.32 -0.51 11.30
C MET A 182 -9.33 -0.38 12.45
N ALA A 183 -9.24 -1.37 13.35
CA ALA A 183 -8.27 -1.36 14.43
C ALA A 183 -6.84 -1.32 13.89
N ARG A 184 -6.55 -2.10 12.84
CA ARG A 184 -5.25 -2.03 12.17
C ARG A 184 -4.98 -0.65 11.56
N ARG A 185 -6.00 -0.01 10.98
CA ARG A 185 -5.89 1.37 10.47
C ARG A 185 -5.53 2.36 11.58
N TYR A 186 -6.25 2.31 12.71
CA TYR A 186 -5.99 3.17 13.86
C TYR A 186 -4.57 2.98 14.42
N ASP A 187 -4.13 1.74 14.60
CA ASP A 187 -2.78 1.46 15.10
C ASP A 187 -1.69 2.02 14.15
N LEU A 188 -1.86 1.85 12.83
CA LEU A 188 -0.94 2.42 11.84
C LEU A 188 -0.87 3.94 11.92
N GLU A 189 -1.98 4.62 12.26
CA GLU A 189 -2.08 6.07 12.43
C GLU A 189 -1.61 6.56 13.82
N GLY A 190 -1.24 5.64 14.72
CA GLY A 190 -0.81 5.94 16.09
C GLY A 190 -1.93 5.98 17.13
N GLU A 191 -3.18 5.79 16.70
CA GLU A 191 -4.37 5.77 17.57
C GLU A 191 -4.52 4.42 18.30
N THR A 192 -3.49 4.06 19.07
CA THR A 192 -3.35 2.74 19.72
C THR A 192 -4.53 2.42 20.65
N ALA A 193 -5.00 3.40 21.40
CA ALA A 193 -6.11 3.20 22.33
C ALA A 193 -7.42 2.85 21.62
N ASP A 194 -7.67 3.46 20.46
CA ASP A 194 -8.84 3.17 19.61
C ASP A 194 -8.72 1.77 18.98
N ALA A 195 -7.53 1.41 18.50
CA ALA A 195 -7.24 0.07 18.00
C ALA A 195 -7.51 -1.00 19.07
N ASP A 196 -6.96 -0.83 20.28
CA ASP A 196 -7.13 -1.77 21.39
C ASP A 196 -8.61 -1.88 21.81
N ARG A 197 -9.35 -0.75 21.85
CA ARG A 197 -10.80 -0.74 22.12
C ARG A 197 -11.56 -1.59 21.11
N LEU A 198 -11.28 -1.43 19.82
CA LEU A 198 -11.95 -2.19 18.77
C LEU A 198 -11.64 -3.69 18.85
N LEU A 199 -10.38 -4.06 19.09
CA LEU A 199 -10.00 -5.47 19.24
C LEU A 199 -10.69 -6.12 20.46
N GLN A 200 -10.74 -5.43 21.60
CA GLN A 200 -11.46 -5.91 22.79
C GLN A 200 -12.98 -5.99 22.57
N HIS A 201 -13.54 -5.10 21.75
CA HIS A 201 -14.94 -5.16 21.37
C HIS A 201 -15.24 -6.40 20.53
N VAL A 202 -14.37 -6.70 19.54
CA VAL A 202 -14.51 -7.90 18.71
C VAL A 202 -14.41 -9.18 19.53
N GLU A 203 -13.49 -9.26 20.50
CA GLU A 203 -13.37 -10.43 21.38
C GLU A 203 -14.66 -10.71 22.16
N ARG A 204 -15.30 -9.66 22.69
CA ARG A 204 -16.56 -9.80 23.44
C ARG A 204 -17.73 -10.24 22.57
N GLN A 205 -17.72 -9.89 21.27
CA GLN A 205 -18.78 -10.24 20.33
C GLN A 205 -18.59 -11.61 19.66
N ALA A 206 -17.41 -12.21 19.80
CA ALA A 206 -17.10 -13.48 19.13
C ALA A 206 -17.94 -14.66 19.67
N GLU A 207 -18.54 -14.53 20.86
CA GLU A 207 -19.39 -15.55 21.50
C GLU A 207 -20.67 -15.86 20.70
N ASP A 208 -21.17 -14.87 19.94
CA ASP A 208 -22.42 -14.99 19.17
C ASP A 208 -22.21 -15.58 17.75
N LEU A 209 -20.96 -15.87 17.38
CA LEU A 209 -20.61 -16.34 16.04
C LEU A 209 -20.69 -17.86 15.91
N SER A 210 -20.94 -18.36 14.68
CA SER A 210 -20.77 -19.79 14.41
C SER A 210 -19.32 -20.21 14.66
N ARG A 211 -19.07 -21.51 14.90
CA ARG A 211 -17.71 -22.02 15.17
C ARG A 211 -16.70 -21.63 14.08
N GLU A 212 -17.09 -21.71 12.81
CA GLU A 212 -16.23 -21.37 11.67
C GLU A 212 -15.99 -19.86 11.56
N GLN A 213 -17.03 -19.05 11.78
CA GLN A 213 -16.94 -17.60 11.81
C GLN A 213 -16.06 -17.11 12.97
N ALA A 214 -16.24 -17.69 14.16
CA ALA A 214 -15.44 -17.42 15.34
C ALA A 214 -13.96 -17.78 15.10
N ALA A 215 -13.68 -18.91 14.45
CA ALA A 215 -12.32 -19.30 14.09
C ALA A 215 -11.69 -18.31 13.10
N HIS A 216 -12.43 -17.86 12.08
CA HIS A 216 -11.93 -16.87 11.13
C HIS A 216 -11.66 -15.51 11.81
N VAL A 217 -12.57 -15.05 12.67
CA VAL A 217 -12.39 -13.81 13.45
C VAL A 217 -11.18 -13.94 14.38
N ALA A 218 -11.02 -15.06 15.08
CA ALA A 218 -9.87 -15.33 15.94
C ALA A 218 -8.55 -15.32 15.15
N PHE A 219 -8.54 -15.92 13.95
CA PHE A 219 -7.39 -15.88 13.05
C PHE A 219 -7.00 -14.45 12.65
N LEU A 220 -7.96 -13.65 12.18
CA LEU A 220 -7.72 -12.25 11.77
C LEU A 220 -7.26 -11.38 12.94
N LEU A 221 -7.83 -11.60 14.12
CA LEU A 221 -7.49 -10.88 15.34
C LEU A 221 -6.06 -11.20 15.78
N ALA A 222 -5.66 -12.47 15.71
CA ALA A 222 -4.30 -12.91 15.99
C ALA A 222 -3.29 -12.37 14.95
N ASP A 223 -3.60 -12.40 13.64
CA ASP A 223 -2.71 -11.82 12.61
C ASP A 223 -2.55 -10.30 12.81
N THR A 224 -3.63 -9.60 13.11
CA THR A 224 -3.57 -8.15 13.38
C THR A 224 -2.70 -7.85 14.60
N ARG A 225 -2.87 -8.59 15.70
CA ARG A 225 -2.03 -8.44 16.89
C ARG A 225 -0.59 -8.85 16.65
N TYR A 226 -0.33 -9.85 15.81
CA TYR A 226 1.01 -10.23 15.38
C TYR A 226 1.71 -9.06 14.69
N LEU A 227 1.01 -8.38 13.77
CA LEU A 227 1.54 -7.23 13.06
C LEU A 227 1.81 -6.05 14.01
N ILE A 228 0.85 -5.71 14.86
CA ILE A 228 0.99 -4.66 15.89
C ILE A 228 2.18 -4.95 16.81
N ALA A 229 2.29 -6.19 17.31
CA ALA A 229 3.41 -6.61 18.13
C ALA A 229 4.75 -6.46 17.40
N GLY A 230 4.80 -6.78 16.11
CA GLY A 230 5.97 -6.59 15.27
C GLY A 230 6.39 -5.13 15.12
N ASP A 231 5.43 -4.22 14.93
CA ASP A 231 5.68 -2.78 14.82
C ASP A 231 6.19 -2.20 16.15
N ARG A 232 5.75 -2.79 17.27
CA ARG A 232 6.19 -2.45 18.64
C ARG A 232 7.45 -3.19 19.08
N GLY A 233 8.04 -4.04 18.25
CA GLY A 233 9.23 -4.83 18.60
C GLY A 233 9.01 -5.91 19.65
N GLY A 234 7.77 -6.35 19.88
CA GLY A 234 7.42 -7.37 20.87
C GLY A 234 7.49 -8.79 20.35
N HIS A 235 8.70 -9.38 20.25
CA HIS A 235 8.89 -10.75 19.74
C HIS A 235 8.10 -11.83 20.46
N ARG A 236 8.10 -11.85 21.80
CA ARG A 236 7.33 -12.83 22.56
C ARG A 236 5.82 -12.71 22.31
N ALA A 237 5.35 -11.48 22.12
CA ALA A 237 3.95 -11.24 21.77
C ALA A 237 3.67 -11.75 20.36
N MET A 238 4.56 -11.52 19.39
CA MET A 238 4.45 -12.11 18.04
C MET A 238 4.38 -13.65 18.09
N GLU A 239 5.23 -14.30 18.88
CA GLU A 239 5.19 -15.77 19.04
C GLU A 239 3.86 -16.26 19.59
N GLY A 240 3.35 -15.60 20.64
CA GLY A 240 2.05 -15.93 21.22
C GLY A 240 0.92 -15.77 20.20
N GLN A 241 0.95 -14.70 19.40
CA GLN A 241 -0.06 -14.50 18.35
C GLN A 241 0.10 -15.48 17.19
N LEU A 242 1.32 -15.85 16.81
CA LEU A 242 1.57 -16.87 15.79
C LEU A 242 1.00 -18.23 16.20
N ALA A 243 1.18 -18.61 17.46
CA ALA A 243 0.58 -19.83 18.00
C ALA A 243 -0.96 -19.76 17.99
N ALA A 244 -1.55 -18.61 18.33
CA ALA A 244 -2.99 -18.39 18.26
C ALA A 244 -3.51 -18.47 16.81
N MET A 245 -2.80 -17.88 15.85
CA MET A 245 -3.12 -18.00 14.41
C MET A 245 -3.10 -19.46 13.96
N ALA A 246 -2.06 -20.22 14.32
CA ALA A 246 -1.94 -21.63 13.94
C ALA A 246 -3.09 -22.48 14.51
N ALA A 247 -3.49 -22.24 15.76
CA ALA A 247 -4.63 -22.92 16.37
C ALA A 247 -5.96 -22.60 15.66
N ALA A 248 -6.16 -21.35 15.24
CA ALA A 248 -7.38 -20.94 14.54
C ALA A 248 -7.41 -21.39 13.07
N ALA A 249 -6.25 -21.46 12.40
CA ALA A 249 -6.11 -21.76 10.97
C ALA A 249 -6.80 -23.07 10.54
N GLN A 250 -6.74 -24.10 11.40
CA GLN A 250 -7.32 -25.43 11.14
C GLN A 250 -8.85 -25.43 11.07
N HIS A 251 -9.49 -24.33 11.47
CA HIS A 251 -10.93 -24.19 11.57
C HIS A 251 -11.47 -23.04 10.73
N THR A 252 -10.63 -22.40 9.91
CA THR A 252 -11.07 -21.35 8.99
C THR A 252 -11.70 -21.95 7.73
N PRO A 253 -12.54 -21.18 7.00
CA PRO A 253 -13.09 -21.62 5.71
C PRO A 253 -12.03 -21.96 4.65
N ARG A 254 -10.78 -21.48 4.84
CA ARG A 254 -9.68 -21.59 3.87
C ARG A 254 -8.40 -22.02 4.57
N VAL A 255 -8.45 -23.23 5.12
CA VAL A 255 -7.35 -23.81 5.92
C VAL A 255 -6.00 -23.66 5.22
N GLU A 256 -5.90 -24.08 3.94
CA GLU A 256 -4.64 -24.03 3.18
C GLU A 256 -4.03 -22.62 3.10
N LEU A 257 -4.85 -21.60 2.86
CA LEU A 257 -4.38 -20.20 2.81
C LEU A 257 -4.02 -19.68 4.21
N SER A 258 -4.84 -19.97 5.21
CA SER A 258 -4.55 -19.59 6.60
C SER A 258 -3.23 -20.21 7.08
N GLU A 259 -2.97 -21.47 6.75
CA GLU A 259 -1.70 -22.16 7.03
C GLU A 259 -0.53 -21.53 6.25
N ALA A 260 -0.72 -21.13 4.99
CA ALA A 260 0.29 -20.41 4.21
C ALA A 260 0.65 -19.07 4.87
N ILE A 261 -0.34 -18.31 5.35
CA ILE A 261 -0.13 -17.04 6.06
C ILE A 261 0.63 -17.29 7.37
N VAL A 262 0.27 -18.31 8.16
CA VAL A 262 1.00 -18.71 9.37
C VAL A 262 2.46 -19.02 9.03
N THR A 263 2.69 -19.81 7.99
CA THR A 263 4.04 -20.18 7.52
C THR A 263 4.85 -18.94 7.11
N LEU A 264 4.25 -17.99 6.39
CA LEU A 264 4.88 -16.72 6.05
C LEU A 264 5.20 -15.86 7.29
N ARG A 265 4.30 -15.82 8.29
CA ARG A 265 4.56 -15.10 9.54
C ARG A 265 5.71 -15.75 10.32
N GLN A 266 5.76 -17.08 10.39
CA GLN A 266 6.86 -17.82 10.99
C GLN A 266 8.19 -17.54 10.27
N ALA A 267 8.19 -17.50 8.94
CA ALA A 267 9.36 -17.11 8.15
C ALA A 267 9.83 -15.69 8.51
N GLY A 268 8.90 -14.74 8.68
CA GLY A 268 9.21 -13.38 9.13
C GLY A 268 9.84 -13.33 10.53
N LEU A 269 9.39 -14.18 11.45
CA LEU A 269 9.98 -14.29 12.80
C LEU A 269 11.37 -14.93 12.76
N LEU A 270 11.60 -15.94 11.92
CA LEU A 270 12.93 -16.53 11.71
C LEU A 270 13.90 -15.51 11.10
N ALA A 271 13.45 -14.73 10.11
CA ALA A 271 14.23 -13.65 9.52
C ALA A 271 14.62 -12.59 10.57
N ALA A 272 13.70 -12.25 11.47
CA ALA A 272 13.97 -11.35 12.59
C ALA A 272 15.08 -11.86 13.52
N ARG A 273 15.24 -13.19 13.64
CA ARG A 273 16.24 -13.87 14.45
C ARG A 273 17.57 -14.11 13.74
N GLY A 274 17.69 -13.70 12.48
CA GLY A 274 18.87 -13.97 11.66
C GLY A 274 18.91 -15.39 11.05
N ALA A 275 17.86 -16.20 11.23
CA ALA A 275 17.75 -17.53 10.64
C ALA A 275 17.28 -17.45 9.17
N PHE A 276 18.09 -16.80 8.32
CA PHE A 276 17.69 -16.42 6.95
C PHE A 276 17.44 -17.61 6.01
N ALA A 277 18.21 -18.69 6.15
CA ALA A 277 18.04 -19.89 5.34
C ALA A 277 16.69 -20.57 5.63
N ASP A 278 16.35 -20.74 6.91
CA ASP A 278 15.09 -21.34 7.35
C ASP A 278 13.90 -20.44 6.99
N ALA A 279 14.06 -19.11 7.17
CA ALA A 279 13.06 -18.14 6.74
C ALA A 279 12.77 -18.23 5.24
N ARG A 280 13.81 -18.34 4.40
CA ARG A 280 13.65 -18.51 2.95
C ARG A 280 12.95 -19.83 2.61
N HIS A 281 13.31 -20.91 3.30
CA HIS A 281 12.68 -22.21 3.11
C HIS A 281 11.18 -22.16 3.38
N LEU A 282 10.78 -21.66 4.56
CA LEU A 282 9.37 -21.53 4.93
C LEU A 282 8.60 -20.56 4.02
N MET A 283 9.22 -19.45 3.60
CA MET A 283 8.59 -18.53 2.65
C MET A 283 8.29 -19.23 1.30
N HIS A 284 9.23 -20.02 0.78
CA HIS A 284 9.00 -20.80 -0.44
C HIS A 284 7.95 -21.90 -0.25
N GLU A 285 7.90 -22.53 0.93
CA GLU A 285 6.85 -23.47 1.28
C GLU A 285 5.47 -22.82 1.29
N ALA A 286 5.35 -21.64 1.91
CA ALA A 286 4.12 -20.85 1.91
C ALA A 286 3.66 -20.51 0.47
N LEU A 287 4.58 -20.29 -0.46
CA LEU A 287 4.28 -20.06 -1.89
C LEU A 287 3.86 -21.32 -2.66
N ARG A 288 4.15 -22.53 -2.15
CA ARG A 288 3.81 -23.80 -2.82
C ARG A 288 2.36 -24.22 -2.64
N VAL A 289 1.66 -23.68 -1.64
CA VAL A 289 0.22 -23.91 -1.47
C VAL A 289 -0.45 -23.58 -2.81
N ARG A 290 -1.22 -24.55 -3.35
CA ARG A 290 -1.85 -24.43 -4.66
C ARG A 290 -2.63 -23.13 -4.66
N GLN A 291 -2.10 -22.11 -5.35
CA GLN A 291 -2.74 -20.83 -5.45
C GLN A 291 -4.00 -21.01 -6.31
N THR A 292 -5.10 -21.45 -5.70
CA THR A 292 -6.44 -21.24 -6.21
C THR A 292 -6.75 -19.75 -6.02
N HIS A 293 -6.06 -18.94 -6.84
CA HIS A 293 -6.35 -17.56 -7.21
C HIS A 293 -6.09 -16.46 -6.16
N GLY A 294 -5.49 -15.36 -6.62
CA GLY A 294 -5.98 -14.02 -6.30
C GLY A 294 -5.40 -13.22 -5.13
N GLU A 295 -4.67 -13.81 -4.17
CA GLU A 295 -4.17 -13.02 -3.03
C GLU A 295 -2.85 -12.28 -3.33
N LEU A 296 -2.93 -11.26 -4.19
CA LEU A 296 -1.81 -10.38 -4.52
C LEU A 296 -1.12 -9.79 -3.28
N SER A 297 -1.86 -9.56 -2.19
CA SER A 297 -1.30 -9.12 -0.90
C SER A 297 -0.38 -10.18 -0.30
N PHE A 298 -0.77 -11.45 -0.27
CA PHE A 298 0.05 -12.54 0.25
C PHE A 298 1.35 -12.70 -0.56
N VAL A 299 1.23 -12.69 -1.90
CA VAL A 299 2.39 -12.76 -2.81
C VAL A 299 3.31 -11.55 -2.61
N ALA A 300 2.76 -10.34 -2.52
CA ALA A 300 3.54 -9.14 -2.24
C ALA A 300 4.24 -9.21 -0.87
N GLY A 301 3.60 -9.82 0.14
CA GLY A 301 4.20 -10.11 1.44
C GLY A 301 5.40 -11.06 1.34
N CYS A 302 5.31 -12.12 0.53
CA CYS A 302 6.43 -13.02 0.26
C CYS A 302 7.58 -12.29 -0.45
N VAL A 303 7.27 -11.52 -1.51
CA VAL A 303 8.28 -10.73 -2.25
C VAL A 303 8.98 -9.71 -1.36
N LEU A 304 8.24 -9.07 -0.47
CA LEU A 304 8.79 -8.12 0.49
C LEU A 304 9.71 -8.82 1.51
N LEU A 305 9.31 -10.00 2.02
CA LEU A 305 10.17 -10.80 2.90
C LEU A 305 11.45 -11.25 2.19
N GLU A 306 11.35 -11.69 0.93
CA GLU A 306 12.51 -12.05 0.13
C GLU A 306 13.46 -10.85 -0.06
N ALA A 307 12.92 -9.66 -0.32
CA ALA A 307 13.68 -8.42 -0.40
C ALA A 307 14.44 -8.11 0.90
N VAL A 308 13.78 -8.32 2.05
CA VAL A 308 14.37 -8.20 3.39
C VAL A 308 15.53 -9.18 3.58
N LEU A 309 15.36 -10.44 3.18
CA LEU A 309 16.41 -11.47 3.29
C LEU A 309 17.63 -11.10 2.42
N TYR A 310 17.42 -10.72 1.15
CA TYR A 310 18.52 -10.28 0.29
C TYR A 310 19.22 -9.02 0.81
N LEU A 311 18.48 -8.09 1.41
CA LEU A 311 19.11 -6.93 2.04
C LEU A 311 20.04 -7.41 3.16
N CYS A 312 19.58 -8.26 4.08
CA CYS A 312 20.38 -8.75 5.20
C CYS A 312 21.61 -9.57 4.78
N GLU A 313 21.56 -10.22 3.61
CA GLU A 313 22.69 -10.95 3.03
C GLU A 313 23.64 -10.06 2.22
N GLY A 314 23.34 -8.76 2.07
CA GLY A 314 24.17 -7.81 1.32
C GLY A 314 23.91 -7.82 -0.21
N HIS A 315 22.90 -8.52 -0.68
CA HIS A 315 22.50 -8.58 -2.10
C HIS A 315 21.60 -7.39 -2.48
N LEU A 316 22.15 -6.17 -2.36
CA LEU A 316 21.43 -4.90 -2.42
C LEU A 316 20.64 -4.67 -3.72
N GLU A 317 21.22 -5.02 -4.88
CA GLU A 317 20.56 -4.87 -6.18
C GLU A 317 19.26 -5.68 -6.27
N ARG A 318 19.31 -6.92 -5.77
CA ARG A 318 18.17 -7.83 -5.76
C ARG A 318 17.12 -7.37 -4.76
N ALA A 319 17.55 -6.96 -3.57
CA ALA A 319 16.68 -6.38 -2.55
C ALA A 319 15.91 -5.15 -3.08
N TRP A 320 16.60 -4.22 -3.74
CA TRP A 320 15.99 -3.04 -4.33
C TRP A 320 14.96 -3.39 -5.41
N ALA A 321 15.29 -4.31 -6.32
CA ALA A 321 14.40 -4.73 -7.40
C ALA A 321 13.12 -5.39 -6.86
N LEU A 322 13.23 -6.23 -5.82
CA LEU A 322 12.09 -6.89 -5.18
C LEU A 322 11.26 -5.92 -4.36
N ALA A 323 11.86 -5.02 -3.58
CA ALA A 323 11.14 -3.99 -2.84
C ALA A 323 10.30 -3.10 -3.77
N ARG A 324 10.88 -2.67 -4.90
CA ARG A 324 10.16 -1.92 -5.95
C ARG A 324 9.01 -2.73 -6.55
N THR A 325 9.19 -4.05 -6.71
CA THR A 325 8.15 -4.95 -7.22
C THR A 325 7.00 -5.07 -6.21
N ALA A 326 7.30 -5.30 -4.93
CA ALA A 326 6.31 -5.35 -3.87
C ALA A 326 5.49 -4.04 -3.79
N ARG A 327 6.16 -2.88 -3.88
CA ARG A 327 5.50 -1.56 -3.96
C ARG A 327 4.54 -1.46 -5.14
N ALA A 328 4.94 -1.97 -6.31
CA ALA A 328 4.13 -1.90 -7.53
C ALA A 328 2.91 -2.84 -7.52
N VAL A 329 3.00 -3.98 -6.83
CA VAL A 329 1.90 -4.97 -6.75
C VAL A 329 0.79 -4.48 -5.82
N GLN A 330 1.13 -3.72 -4.78
CA GLN A 330 0.19 -3.19 -3.79
C GLN A 330 0.42 -1.68 -3.64
N PRO A 331 0.06 -0.85 -4.62
CA PRO A 331 0.36 0.60 -4.57
C PRO A 331 -0.38 1.35 -3.45
N HIS A 332 -1.36 0.71 -2.81
CA HIS A 332 -2.15 1.33 -1.74
C HIS A 332 -2.35 0.45 -0.51
N GLY A 333 -1.95 -0.83 -0.53
CA GLY A 333 -2.18 -1.75 0.60
C GLY A 333 -1.54 -1.23 1.89
N PRO A 334 -2.29 -1.07 3.00
CA PRO A 334 -1.85 -0.27 4.14
C PRO A 334 -0.69 -0.88 4.93
N GLU A 335 -0.45 -2.17 4.76
CA GLU A 335 0.63 -2.89 5.44
C GLU A 335 1.90 -2.99 4.58
N LEU A 336 1.74 -3.32 3.30
CA LEU A 336 2.85 -3.69 2.42
C LEU A 336 3.44 -2.50 1.67
N PHE A 337 2.58 -1.59 1.19
CA PHE A 337 3.04 -0.41 0.46
C PHE A 337 4.04 0.42 1.27
N PRO A 338 3.76 0.74 2.56
CA PRO A 338 4.66 1.55 3.36
C PRO A 338 6.01 0.89 3.60
N SER A 339 6.00 -0.39 3.98
CA SER A 339 7.21 -1.19 4.20
C SER A 339 8.04 -1.34 2.93
N ALA A 340 7.40 -1.55 1.76
CA ALA A 340 8.08 -1.65 0.49
C ALA A 340 8.74 -0.32 0.08
N CYS A 341 8.06 0.82 0.28
CA CYS A 341 8.64 2.15 0.04
C CYS A 341 9.87 2.40 0.91
N ALA A 342 9.78 2.10 2.21
CA ALA A 342 10.89 2.26 3.14
C ALA A 342 12.09 1.38 2.73
N LEU A 343 11.85 0.10 2.41
CA LEU A 343 12.91 -0.83 1.99
C LEU A 343 13.55 -0.43 0.67
N GLU A 344 12.76 -0.01 -0.32
CA GLU A 344 13.27 0.49 -1.60
C GLU A 344 14.11 1.77 -1.39
N SER A 345 13.67 2.69 -0.53
CA SER A 345 14.42 3.89 -0.21
C SER A 345 15.72 3.57 0.54
N MET A 346 15.70 2.67 1.53
CA MET A 346 16.93 2.26 2.24
C MET A 346 17.94 1.62 1.29
N THR A 347 17.51 0.67 0.47
CA THR A 347 18.39 -0.03 -0.48
C THR A 347 18.95 0.93 -1.54
N ALA A 348 18.15 1.85 -2.08
CA ALA A 348 18.65 2.85 -3.02
C ALA A 348 19.60 3.86 -2.38
N LEU A 349 19.47 4.17 -1.08
CA LEU A 349 20.41 5.05 -0.37
C LEU A 349 21.78 4.37 -0.28
N VAL A 350 21.82 3.09 0.09
CA VAL A 350 23.08 2.32 0.15
C VAL A 350 23.71 2.15 -1.23
N LEU A 351 22.90 1.90 -2.27
CA LEU A 351 23.37 1.78 -3.66
C LEU A 351 23.73 3.13 -4.32
N GLU A 352 23.60 4.25 -3.62
CA GLU A 352 23.79 5.61 -4.17
C GLU A 352 22.93 5.89 -5.41
N ARG A 353 21.73 5.32 -5.44
CA ARG A 353 20.77 5.48 -6.53
C ARG A 353 19.76 6.58 -6.24
N ALA A 354 19.39 7.25 -7.32
CA ALA A 354 18.20 8.10 -7.34
C ALA A 354 16.98 7.26 -6.94
N TRP A 355 16.19 7.80 -6.02
CA TRP A 355 14.93 7.22 -5.60
C TRP A 355 13.91 8.36 -5.51
N GLY A 356 12.73 8.12 -6.07
CA GLY A 356 11.61 9.04 -5.97
C GLY A 356 10.56 8.44 -5.03
N PRO A 357 10.00 9.25 -4.11
CA PRO A 357 8.82 8.83 -3.38
C PRO A 357 7.66 8.55 -4.36
N PRO A 358 6.69 7.71 -3.97
CA PRO A 358 5.49 7.51 -4.77
C PRO A 358 4.81 8.87 -5.01
N PRO A 359 4.29 9.13 -6.23
CA PRO A 359 3.56 10.35 -6.51
C PRO A 359 2.26 10.33 -5.69
N GLU A 360 2.07 11.35 -4.84
CA GLU A 360 0.86 11.56 -4.04
C GLU A 360 0.51 10.38 -3.11
N PRO A 361 1.31 10.12 -2.05
CA PRO A 361 0.88 9.16 -1.04
C PRO A 361 -0.46 9.58 -0.42
N PRO A 362 -1.35 8.62 -0.07
CA PRO A 362 -2.61 8.94 0.57
C PRO A 362 -2.41 9.77 1.84
N ALA A 363 -3.26 10.77 2.10
CA ALA A 363 -3.10 11.66 3.25
C ALA A 363 -2.94 10.93 4.60
N PRO A 364 -3.67 9.83 4.92
CA PRO A 364 -3.46 9.16 6.18
C PRO A 364 -2.16 8.34 6.23
N PHE A 365 -1.55 7.99 5.09
CA PHE A 365 -0.22 7.36 5.08
C PHE A 365 0.82 8.29 5.72
N LEU A 366 0.70 9.60 5.50
CA LEU A 366 1.61 10.62 6.03
C LEU A 366 1.66 10.67 7.56
N ARG A 367 0.70 10.05 8.25
CA ARG A 367 0.63 9.99 9.71
C ARG A 367 1.18 8.69 10.29
N THR A 368 1.64 7.77 9.46
CA THR A 368 2.01 6.43 9.92
C THR A 368 3.47 6.30 10.28
N HIS A 369 3.78 5.39 11.19
CA HIS A 369 5.15 5.08 11.59
C HIS A 369 6.04 4.68 10.40
N HIS A 370 5.47 4.08 9.35
CA HIS A 370 6.20 3.78 8.13
C HIS A 370 6.54 5.03 7.31
N HIS A 371 5.67 6.05 7.29
CA HIS A 371 6.02 7.32 6.69
C HIS A 371 7.12 8.01 7.48
N ALA A 372 7.07 7.96 8.81
CA ALA A 372 8.17 8.44 9.65
C ALA A 372 9.49 7.73 9.35
N LEU A 373 9.49 6.39 9.18
CA LEU A 373 10.67 5.65 8.74
C LEU A 373 11.16 6.15 7.38
N LEU A 374 10.25 6.37 6.43
CA LEU A 374 10.61 6.90 5.11
C LEU A 374 11.24 8.30 5.21
N ARG A 375 10.68 9.20 6.03
CA ARG A 375 11.22 10.53 6.29
C ARG A 375 12.59 10.48 6.98
N ALA A 376 12.81 9.51 7.87
CA ALA A 376 14.13 9.28 8.47
C ALA A 376 15.17 8.83 7.44
N VAL A 377 14.77 7.98 6.47
CA VAL A 377 15.65 7.59 5.35
C VAL A 377 15.92 8.79 4.43
N ASP A 378 14.89 9.59 4.13
CA ASP A 378 15.04 10.82 3.33
C ASP A 378 16.01 11.80 3.99
N ALA A 379 15.94 11.98 5.31
CA ALA A 379 16.88 12.82 6.05
C ALA A 379 18.34 12.37 5.84
N ARG A 380 18.63 11.06 5.84
CA ARG A 380 19.97 10.55 5.55
C ARG A 380 20.42 10.85 4.12
N ARG A 381 19.51 10.77 3.15
CA ARG A 381 19.79 11.17 1.75
C ARG A 381 20.13 12.66 1.66
N LEU A 382 19.35 13.50 2.33
CA LEU A 382 19.52 14.95 2.35
C LEU A 382 20.83 15.35 3.03
N VAL A 383 21.21 14.68 4.11
CA VAL A 383 22.54 14.83 4.74
C VAL A 383 23.67 14.52 3.74
N ARG A 384 23.60 13.39 3.02
CA ARG A 384 24.61 13.04 2.00
C ARG A 384 24.67 14.04 0.84
N ALA A 385 23.54 14.66 0.51
CA ALA A 385 23.48 15.72 -0.51
C ALA A 385 23.94 17.10 0.00
N GLY A 386 24.25 17.26 1.30
CA GLY A 386 24.59 18.54 1.92
C GLY A 386 23.38 19.45 2.20
N ASN A 387 22.15 18.97 2.03
CA ASN A 387 20.92 19.72 2.24
C ASN A 387 20.46 19.61 3.71
N LEU A 388 21.21 20.22 4.62
CA LEU A 388 21.00 20.05 6.06
C LEU A 388 19.65 20.60 6.54
N GLU A 389 19.18 21.73 5.99
CA GLU A 389 17.89 22.35 6.37
C GLU A 389 16.70 21.40 6.07
N GLU A 390 16.65 20.85 4.86
CA GLU A 390 15.62 19.86 4.49
C GLU A 390 15.75 18.58 5.31
N ALA A 391 16.98 18.17 5.66
CA ALA A 391 17.20 17.01 6.51
C ALA A 391 16.63 17.22 7.93
N TYR A 392 16.81 18.40 8.51
CA TYR A 392 16.19 18.77 9.79
C TYR A 392 14.67 18.69 9.71
N ALA A 393 14.05 19.31 8.70
CA ALA A 393 12.60 19.26 8.52
C ALA A 393 12.07 17.82 8.35
N ALA A 394 12.82 16.96 7.66
CA ALA A 394 12.48 15.54 7.51
C ALA A 394 12.54 14.77 8.84
N VAL A 395 13.57 15.01 9.66
CA VAL A 395 13.70 14.43 11.01
C VAL A 395 12.56 14.91 11.91
N GLU A 396 12.27 16.21 11.97
CA GLU A 396 11.19 16.77 12.79
C GLU A 396 9.83 16.16 12.45
N THR A 397 9.53 16.02 11.15
CA THR A 397 8.32 15.35 10.67
C THR A 397 8.25 13.91 11.18
N ALA A 398 9.35 13.18 11.03
CA ALA A 398 9.41 11.78 11.42
C ALA A 398 9.25 11.60 12.95
N GLU A 399 9.78 12.52 13.75
CA GLU A 399 9.69 12.48 15.21
C GLU A 399 8.32 12.83 15.74
N ALA A 400 7.65 13.81 15.13
CA ALA A 400 6.27 14.12 15.47
C ALA A 400 5.38 12.87 15.32
N ILE A 401 5.58 12.12 14.23
CA ILE A 401 4.84 10.88 13.97
C ILE A 401 5.30 9.73 14.89
N ALA A 402 6.60 9.56 15.12
CA ALA A 402 7.14 8.51 15.99
C ALA A 402 6.66 8.66 17.44
N THR A 403 6.59 9.91 17.92
CA THR A 403 6.09 10.24 19.26
C THR A 403 4.61 9.87 19.39
N ALA A 404 3.79 10.17 18.37
CA ALA A 404 2.38 9.84 18.37
C ALA A 404 2.14 8.31 18.27
N SER A 405 2.96 7.60 17.50
CA SER A 405 2.78 6.16 17.24
C SER A 405 3.44 5.23 18.25
N ALA A 406 4.21 5.77 19.21
CA ALA A 406 4.91 5.00 20.26
C ALA A 406 5.76 3.82 19.73
N GLY A 407 6.34 3.95 18.52
CA GLY A 407 7.14 2.90 17.89
C GLY A 407 8.60 2.88 18.40
N PRO A 408 9.01 1.94 19.29
CA PRO A 408 10.34 1.98 19.91
C PRO A 408 11.49 1.84 18.90
N LEU A 409 11.31 1.01 17.86
CA LEU A 409 12.34 0.75 16.86
C LEU A 409 12.53 1.90 15.88
N LEU A 410 11.42 2.54 15.48
CA LEU A 410 11.46 3.78 14.72
C LEU A 410 12.20 4.86 15.50
N THR A 411 11.95 4.97 16.81
CA THR A 411 12.69 5.88 17.70
C THR A 411 14.19 5.58 17.70
N CYS A 412 14.60 4.31 17.74
CA CYS A 412 16.03 3.93 17.64
C CYS A 412 16.67 4.45 16.34
N TYR A 413 15.99 4.23 15.20
CA TYR A 413 16.48 4.65 13.89
C TYR A 413 16.47 6.17 13.71
N LEU A 414 15.54 6.87 14.36
CA LEU A 414 15.50 8.32 14.40
C LEU A 414 16.63 8.91 15.22
N LEU A 415 16.97 8.32 16.37
CA LEU A 415 18.13 8.73 17.17
C LEU A 415 19.42 8.61 16.35
N GLU A 416 19.58 7.51 15.61
CA GLU A 416 20.75 7.33 14.74
C GLU A 416 20.74 8.32 13.56
N THR A 417 19.58 8.56 12.95
CA THR A 417 19.44 9.56 11.87
C THR A 417 19.77 10.96 12.37
N ARG A 418 19.33 11.34 13.58
CA ARG A 418 19.69 12.58 14.25
C ARG A 418 21.19 12.66 14.53
N ALA A 419 21.80 11.57 14.98
CA ALA A 419 23.23 11.53 15.24
C ALA A 419 24.04 11.82 13.96
N ASN A 420 23.66 11.21 12.84
CA ASN A 420 24.26 11.46 11.53
C ASN A 420 24.08 12.92 11.08
N LEU A 421 22.90 13.50 11.32
CA LEU A 421 22.63 14.90 11.00
C LEU A 421 23.47 15.86 11.85
N ALA A 422 23.56 15.63 13.17
CA ALA A 422 24.41 16.39 14.08
C ALA A 422 25.89 16.30 13.68
N GLN A 423 26.36 15.10 13.31
CA GLN A 423 27.72 14.91 12.82
C GLN A 423 27.98 15.71 11.55
N ALA A 424 27.06 15.68 10.57
CA ALA A 424 27.18 16.44 9.34
C ALA A 424 27.13 17.96 9.56
N ALA A 425 26.44 18.42 10.61
CA ALA A 425 26.41 19.82 11.04
C ALA A 425 27.65 20.26 11.84
N GLY A 426 28.58 19.34 12.16
CA GLY A 426 29.78 19.62 12.98
C GLY A 426 29.56 19.57 14.49
N GLU A 427 28.40 19.09 14.95
CA GLU A 427 28.00 19.00 16.36
C GLU A 427 28.47 17.69 17.01
N LEU A 428 29.79 17.45 17.02
CA LEU A 428 30.38 16.13 17.34
C LEU A 428 29.95 15.55 18.69
N ARG A 429 29.93 16.35 19.76
CA ARG A 429 29.50 15.89 21.11
C ARG A 429 28.05 15.44 21.14
N GLN A 430 27.19 16.14 20.40
CA GLN A 430 25.78 15.81 20.31
C GLN A 430 25.58 14.52 19.50
N ALA A 431 26.32 14.37 18.39
CA ALA A 431 26.32 13.15 17.59
C ALA A 431 26.74 11.92 18.42
N GLU A 432 27.84 12.00 19.17
CA GLU A 432 28.32 10.93 20.06
C GLU A 432 27.26 10.53 21.10
N SER A 433 26.64 11.51 21.77
CA SER A 433 25.57 11.28 22.74
C SER A 433 24.36 10.60 22.10
N LEU A 434 23.95 11.03 20.91
CA LEU A 434 22.83 10.45 20.17
C LEU A 434 23.14 9.02 19.69
N HIS A 435 24.36 8.75 19.22
CA HIS A 435 24.79 7.39 18.85
C HIS A 435 24.77 6.45 20.05
N ALA A 436 25.29 6.85 21.20
CA ALA A 436 25.26 6.05 22.42
C ALA A 436 23.83 5.73 22.86
N ARG A 437 22.92 6.71 22.76
CA ARG A 437 21.48 6.51 23.04
C ARG A 437 20.83 5.56 22.04
N ALA A 438 21.13 5.71 20.74
CA ALA A 438 20.62 4.81 19.70
C ALA A 438 21.10 3.38 19.94
N GLU A 439 22.37 3.18 20.29
CA GLU A 439 22.94 1.86 20.57
C GLU A 439 22.34 1.20 21.82
N ALA A 440 22.16 1.96 22.91
CA ALA A 440 21.47 1.49 24.10
C ALA A 440 20.02 1.08 23.77
N ALA A 441 19.32 1.88 22.96
CA ALA A 441 17.95 1.58 22.56
C ALA A 441 17.88 0.34 21.65
N PHE A 442 18.77 0.21 20.66
CA PHE A 442 18.86 -1.00 19.83
C PHE A 442 19.18 -2.25 20.65
N THR A 443 20.04 -2.14 21.67
CA THR A 443 20.37 -3.26 22.55
C THR A 443 19.17 -3.68 23.41
N ALA A 444 18.41 -2.70 23.93
CA ALA A 444 17.16 -2.95 24.66
C ALA A 444 16.08 -3.64 23.80
N HIS A 445 16.19 -3.50 22.47
CA HIS A 445 15.28 -4.10 21.50
C HIS A 445 15.97 -5.12 20.58
N GLY A 446 17.09 -5.73 21.00
CA GLY A 446 17.91 -6.64 20.18
C GLY A 446 17.15 -7.85 19.61
N ASP A 447 16.04 -8.21 20.25
CA ASP A 447 15.04 -9.17 19.79
C ASP A 447 13.98 -8.48 18.90
N ALA A 448 14.34 -7.83 17.79
CA ALA A 448 13.37 -7.09 16.95
C ALA A 448 13.35 -7.47 15.46
N ARG A 449 12.15 -7.36 14.86
CA ARG A 449 11.76 -7.77 13.48
C ARG A 449 12.50 -7.05 12.34
N TRP A 450 13.48 -6.22 12.67
CA TRP A 450 14.10 -5.29 11.73
C TRP A 450 15.62 -5.48 11.64
N ALA A 451 16.08 -6.73 11.57
CA ALA A 451 17.42 -7.08 11.07
C ALA A 451 17.81 -6.24 9.82
N PRO A 452 16.90 -5.94 8.86
CA PRO A 452 17.13 -4.95 7.81
C PRO A 452 17.57 -3.56 8.26
N MET A 453 16.98 -2.98 9.30
CA MET A 453 17.33 -1.65 9.78
C MET A 453 18.69 -1.67 10.48
N MET A 454 18.97 -2.70 11.27
CA MET A 454 20.27 -2.91 11.90
C MET A 454 21.38 -3.17 10.86
N PHE A 455 21.06 -3.92 9.81
CA PHE A 455 21.96 -4.18 8.71
C PHE A 455 22.18 -2.91 7.86
N ALA A 456 21.12 -2.16 7.57
CA ALA A 456 21.21 -0.87 6.88
C ALA A 456 22.05 0.13 7.68
N ARG A 457 21.92 0.18 9.01
CA ARG A 457 22.83 0.93 9.89
C ARG A 457 24.29 0.52 9.67
N ALA A 458 24.58 -0.77 9.70
CA ALA A 458 25.94 -1.28 9.50
C ALA A 458 26.50 -0.95 8.10
N LEU A 459 25.66 -0.93 7.07
CA LEU A 459 26.05 -0.56 5.72
C LEU A 459 26.25 0.95 5.54
N LEU A 460 25.45 1.77 6.21
CA LEU A 460 25.50 3.23 6.10
C LEU A 460 26.61 3.86 6.94
N ALA A 461 27.13 3.13 7.95
CA ALA A 461 28.29 3.52 8.75
C ALA A 461 29.63 3.30 8.02
N ARG A 462 29.62 2.60 6.89
CA ARG A 462 30.77 2.47 5.97
C ARG A 462 30.70 3.57 4.93
#